data_AF-A0A3D8MUK4-F1
#
_entry.id   AF-A0A3D8MUK4-F1
#
_cell.length_a   1.000
_cell.length_b   1.000
_cell.length_c   1.000
_cell.angle_alpha   90.00
_cell.angle_beta   90.00
_cell.angle_gamma   90.00
#
_symmetry.space_group_name_H-M   'P 1'
#
loop_
_entity.id
_entity.type
_entity.pdbx_description
1 polymer ?
#
loop_
_entity_poly.entity_id
_entity_poly.type
_entity_poly.pdbx_seq_one_letter_code
_entity_poly.pdbx_strand_id
1 'polypeptide(L)'
;MMEAEVATIIIGITLFAHLILAPILIAWVAFSRTNARLYWLLVTLFTASFLATMHVAGAGWSWFGLFWRWLFLALFVLAIGRFLRKRWSQLPWLPPKKVKPWLATLLVGLLAVYFLTSIPYLVSAGSHDGRTTELTWPLPDGDFFIMHGGGNEAVNHHYNVPAQRYGLDIVQLNDYGVRARGLLPPTLDAYAIYRTPVLAPCDGEVLAARNDLPDQKPMEMDPDNLLGNHLTIHCHDLTIVLAHLLEGTLRVDVGDHVRAGQPIAEVGNTGNTSEPHLHIHAVEGRVTDHDELAFKGKGRSMTFSGRFLQRNDRVDVR
;
A
#
# COMPACT_ATOMS: atom_id res chain seq x y z
N MET A 1 -4.39 22.33 1.12
CA MET A 1 -3.32 22.69 0.16
C MET A 1 -2.00 21.96 0.45
N MET A 2 -1.45 22.04 1.66
CA MET A 2 -0.19 21.34 2.01
C MET A 2 -0.27 19.81 1.84
N GLU A 3 -1.38 19.18 2.19
CA GLU A 3 -1.53 17.71 2.05
C GLU A 3 -1.62 17.23 0.60
N ALA A 4 -2.33 17.96 -0.26
CA ALA A 4 -2.41 17.65 -1.70
C ALA A 4 -1.05 17.82 -2.42
N GLU A 5 -0.27 18.82 -2.03
CA GLU A 5 1.11 19.00 -2.53
C GLU A 5 2.02 17.87 -2.08
N VAL A 6 1.96 17.47 -0.81
CA VAL A 6 2.71 16.33 -0.26
C VAL A 6 2.32 15.03 -0.97
N ALA A 7 1.02 14.78 -1.17
CA ALA A 7 0.53 13.61 -1.90
C ALA A 7 1.09 13.60 -3.33
N THR A 8 1.04 14.72 -4.04
CA THR A 8 1.60 14.84 -5.40
C THR A 8 3.11 14.54 -5.44
N ILE A 9 3.87 15.00 -4.44
CA ILE A 9 5.31 14.72 -4.33
C ILE A 9 5.56 13.22 -4.10
N ILE A 10 4.83 12.59 -3.18
CA ILE A 10 4.95 11.15 -2.88
C ILE A 10 4.67 10.33 -4.13
N ILE A 11 3.66 10.73 -4.88
CA ILE A 11 3.29 10.12 -6.16
C ILE A 11 4.42 10.25 -7.17
N GLY A 12 4.96 11.47 -7.33
CA GLY A 12 6.10 11.72 -8.22
C GLY A 12 7.33 10.88 -7.87
N ILE A 13 7.67 10.78 -6.58
CA ILE A 13 8.76 9.93 -6.08
C ILE A 13 8.49 8.46 -6.39
N THR A 14 7.25 7.99 -6.17
CA THR A 14 6.84 6.62 -6.44
C THR A 14 6.98 6.29 -7.92
N LEU A 15 6.46 7.15 -8.80
CA LEU A 15 6.56 6.98 -10.25
C LEU A 15 8.02 7.01 -10.71
N PHE A 16 8.83 7.95 -10.20
CA PHE A 16 10.25 8.02 -10.52
C PHE A 16 10.98 6.74 -10.09
N ALA A 17 10.76 6.28 -8.87
CA ALA A 17 11.41 5.08 -8.33
C ALA A 17 11.08 3.84 -9.19
N HIS A 18 9.81 3.67 -9.58
CA HIS A 18 9.34 2.47 -10.27
C HIS A 18 9.56 2.50 -11.78
N LEU A 19 9.34 3.64 -12.44
CA LEU A 19 9.36 3.72 -13.91
C LEU A 19 10.70 4.22 -14.46
N ILE A 20 11.51 4.90 -13.66
CA ILE A 20 12.76 5.53 -14.12
C ILE A 20 13.96 4.91 -13.41
N LEU A 21 14.01 4.96 -12.08
CA LEU A 21 15.17 4.51 -11.31
C LEU A 21 15.42 3.01 -11.43
N ALA A 22 14.39 2.17 -11.30
CA ALA A 22 14.53 0.72 -11.45
C ALA A 22 15.15 0.31 -12.81
N PRO A 23 14.63 0.76 -13.98
CA PRO A 23 15.28 0.51 -15.27
C PRO A 23 16.71 1.04 -15.36
N ILE A 24 17.00 2.23 -14.79
CA ILE A 24 18.35 2.80 -14.77
C ILE A 24 19.32 1.90 -13.99
N LEU A 25 18.93 1.40 -12.81
CA LEU A 25 19.78 0.53 -12.00
C LEU A 25 20.03 -0.81 -12.69
N ILE A 26 18.99 -1.40 -13.31
CA ILE A 26 19.13 -2.63 -14.10
C ILE A 26 20.09 -2.40 -15.28
N ALA A 27 19.94 -1.28 -16.00
CA ALA A 27 20.84 -0.90 -17.08
C ALA A 27 22.27 -0.67 -16.56
N TRP A 28 22.42 -0.08 -15.36
CA TRP A 28 23.72 0.14 -14.74
C TRP A 28 24.45 -1.19 -14.49
N VAL A 29 23.75 -2.22 -14.05
CA VAL A 29 24.29 -3.58 -13.90
C VAL A 29 24.71 -4.16 -15.26
N ALA A 30 23.85 -4.06 -16.28
CA ALA A 30 24.07 -4.62 -17.61
C ALA A 30 25.20 -3.95 -18.42
N PHE A 31 25.38 -2.64 -18.24
CA PHE A 31 26.23 -1.78 -19.06
C PHE A 31 27.34 -1.08 -18.26
N SER A 32 27.56 -1.47 -17.00
CA SER A 32 28.60 -0.90 -16.15
C SER A 32 29.95 -0.88 -16.86
N ARG A 33 30.60 0.29 -16.85
CA ARG A 33 31.96 0.45 -17.37
C ARG A 33 33.03 0.32 -16.27
N THR A 34 32.67 -0.23 -15.12
CA THR A 34 33.59 -0.41 -13.99
C THR A 34 34.84 -1.22 -14.33
N ASN A 35 35.88 -0.98 -13.53
CA ASN A 35 37.19 -1.61 -13.64
C ASN A 35 37.44 -2.64 -12.51
N ALA A 36 36.44 -2.99 -11.71
CA ALA A 36 36.59 -3.92 -10.59
C ALA A 36 35.35 -4.78 -10.33
N ARG A 37 35.57 -6.05 -9.96
CA ARG A 37 34.50 -6.98 -9.57
C ARG A 37 33.78 -6.55 -8.31
N LEU A 38 34.51 -6.09 -7.28
CA LEU A 38 33.93 -5.64 -6.01
C LEU A 38 32.88 -4.55 -6.23
N TYR A 39 33.22 -3.52 -7.01
CA TYR A 39 32.29 -2.45 -7.34
C TYR A 39 31.04 -2.98 -8.04
N TRP A 40 31.21 -3.84 -9.05
CA TRP A 40 30.07 -4.38 -9.78
C TRP A 40 29.16 -5.26 -8.92
N LEU A 41 29.75 -6.07 -8.03
CA LEU A 41 28.99 -6.87 -7.06
C LEU A 41 28.18 -5.98 -6.13
N LEU A 42 28.74 -4.85 -5.66
CA LEU A 42 27.99 -3.90 -4.83
C LEU A 42 26.88 -3.18 -5.60
N VAL A 43 27.11 -2.79 -6.86
CA VAL A 43 26.04 -2.26 -7.75
C VAL A 43 24.92 -3.28 -7.92
N THR A 44 25.28 -4.55 -8.12
CA THR A 44 24.33 -5.66 -8.29
C THR A 44 23.56 -5.90 -7.00
N LEU A 45 24.23 -5.92 -5.84
CA LEU A 45 23.60 -6.06 -4.54
C LEU A 45 22.66 -4.90 -4.23
N PHE A 46 23.10 -3.66 -4.48
CA PHE A 46 22.26 -2.47 -4.35
C PHE A 46 21.02 -2.55 -5.23
N THR A 47 21.18 -2.92 -6.51
CA THR A 47 20.05 -3.07 -7.43
C THR A 47 19.09 -4.17 -6.96
N ALA A 48 19.63 -5.32 -6.52
CA ALA A 48 18.83 -6.41 -6.00
C ALA A 48 18.05 -6.01 -4.73
N SER A 49 18.71 -5.37 -3.76
CA SER A 49 18.05 -4.94 -2.52
C SER A 49 17.03 -3.84 -2.78
N PHE A 50 17.33 -2.87 -3.67
CA PHE A 50 16.36 -1.88 -4.12
C PHE A 50 15.10 -2.53 -4.72
N LEU A 51 15.26 -3.44 -5.70
CA LEU A 51 14.13 -4.14 -6.30
C LEU A 51 13.34 -4.97 -5.28
N ALA A 52 14.02 -5.61 -4.31
CA ALA A 52 13.38 -6.33 -3.23
C ALA A 52 12.56 -5.39 -2.32
N THR A 53 13.09 -4.23 -1.94
CA THR A 53 12.32 -3.24 -1.16
C THR A 53 11.08 -2.75 -1.90
N MET A 54 11.15 -2.55 -3.22
CA MET A 54 9.97 -2.22 -4.02
C MET A 54 8.95 -3.36 -4.03
N HIS A 55 9.39 -4.62 -4.12
CA HIS A 55 8.49 -5.77 -4.15
C HIS A 55 7.72 -5.93 -2.83
N VAL A 56 8.39 -5.68 -1.69
CA VAL A 56 7.78 -5.77 -0.35
C VAL A 56 6.91 -4.55 -0.05
N ALA A 57 7.42 -3.33 -0.27
CA ALA A 57 6.81 -2.11 0.28
C ALA A 57 6.45 -1.04 -0.77
N GLY A 58 6.77 -1.25 -2.05
CA GLY A 58 6.55 -0.26 -3.11
C GLY A 58 5.06 0.03 -3.30
N ALA A 59 4.65 1.29 -3.20
CA ALA A 59 3.24 1.70 -3.27
C ALA A 59 2.67 1.75 -4.71
N GLY A 60 3.50 1.65 -5.75
CA GLY A 60 3.10 1.95 -7.12
C GLY A 60 2.42 0.81 -7.89
N TRP A 61 2.39 -0.41 -7.35
CA TRP A 61 2.04 -1.57 -8.19
C TRP A 61 0.56 -1.61 -8.61
N SER A 62 -0.35 -1.06 -7.81
CA SER A 62 -1.75 -0.89 -8.19
C SER A 62 -1.94 0.17 -9.27
N TRP A 63 -0.96 1.03 -9.55
CA TRP A 63 -1.11 2.15 -10.49
C TRP A 63 -0.76 1.78 -11.92
N PHE A 64 0.29 0.98 -12.12
CA PHE A 64 0.78 0.60 -13.45
C PHE A 64 0.88 -0.92 -13.67
N GLY A 65 0.55 -1.72 -12.66
CA GLY A 65 0.26 -3.14 -12.77
C GLY A 65 1.33 -4.05 -12.18
N LEU A 66 0.88 -5.21 -11.70
CA LEU A 66 1.74 -6.21 -11.05
C LEU A 66 2.73 -6.88 -12.02
N PHE A 67 2.47 -6.82 -13.32
CA PHE A 67 3.36 -7.36 -14.37
C PHE A 67 4.79 -6.81 -14.27
N TRP A 68 4.94 -5.53 -13.98
CA TRP A 68 6.25 -4.86 -13.94
C TRP A 68 7.19 -5.44 -12.88
N ARG A 69 6.64 -5.99 -11.78
CA ARG A 69 7.43 -6.70 -10.74
C ARG A 69 8.27 -7.81 -11.36
N TRP A 70 7.63 -8.63 -12.20
CA TRP A 70 8.24 -9.79 -12.82
C TRP A 70 9.12 -9.41 -14.00
N LEU A 71 8.71 -8.42 -14.79
CA LEU A 71 9.53 -7.90 -15.88
C LEU A 71 10.87 -7.36 -15.37
N PHE A 72 10.88 -6.57 -14.28
CA PHE A 72 12.12 -6.04 -13.72
C PHE A 72 13.04 -7.14 -13.19
N LEU A 73 12.50 -8.17 -12.54
CA LEU A 73 13.30 -9.32 -12.11
C LEU A 73 13.91 -10.06 -13.31
N ALA A 74 13.14 -10.30 -14.37
CA ALA A 74 13.63 -10.94 -15.58
C ALA A 74 14.74 -10.10 -16.25
N LEU A 75 14.52 -8.79 -16.42
CA LEU A 75 15.52 -7.88 -16.98
C LEU A 75 16.79 -7.79 -16.12
N PHE A 76 16.65 -7.84 -14.79
CA PHE A 76 17.78 -7.86 -13.86
C PHE A 76 18.62 -9.13 -14.00
N VAL A 77 18.00 -10.30 -14.12
CA VAL A 77 18.71 -11.57 -14.38
C VAL A 77 19.43 -11.53 -15.73
N LEU A 78 18.78 -11.02 -16.77
CA LEU A 78 19.40 -10.84 -18.09
C LEU A 78 20.57 -9.84 -18.05
N ALA A 79 20.45 -8.77 -17.27
CA ALA A 79 21.50 -7.79 -17.06
C ALA A 79 22.75 -8.41 -16.43
N ILE A 80 22.58 -9.22 -15.38
CA ILE A 80 23.65 -9.99 -14.73
C ILE A 80 24.31 -10.92 -15.76
N GLY A 81 23.54 -11.77 -16.44
CA GLY A 81 24.07 -12.74 -17.40
C GLY A 81 24.85 -12.08 -18.54
N ARG A 82 24.35 -10.95 -19.05
CA ARG A 82 25.05 -10.14 -20.05
C ARG A 82 26.40 -9.65 -19.55
N PHE A 83 26.46 -9.06 -18.35
CA PHE A 83 27.71 -8.51 -17.81
C PHE A 83 28.73 -9.63 -17.55
N LEU A 84 28.28 -10.74 -16.95
CA LEU A 84 29.11 -11.91 -16.70
C LEU A 84 29.74 -12.44 -17.99
N ARG A 85 28.94 -12.58 -19.06
CA ARG A 85 29.42 -13.05 -20.37
C ARG A 85 30.44 -12.12 -21.02
N LYS A 86 30.27 -10.80 -20.90
CA LYS A 86 31.05 -9.82 -21.69
C LYS A 86 32.27 -9.25 -20.98
N ARG A 87 32.24 -9.14 -19.65
CA ARG A 87 33.20 -8.30 -18.90
C ARG A 87 33.84 -8.99 -17.71
N TRP A 88 33.14 -9.89 -17.03
CA TRP A 88 33.55 -10.40 -15.71
C TRP A 88 34.97 -11.00 -15.65
N SER A 89 35.32 -11.82 -16.65
CA SER A 89 36.63 -12.50 -16.70
C SER A 89 37.80 -11.53 -16.86
N GLN A 90 37.58 -10.34 -17.43
CA GLN A 90 38.60 -9.35 -17.74
C GLN A 90 38.92 -8.39 -16.58
N LEU A 91 38.10 -8.40 -15.51
CA LEU A 91 38.18 -7.43 -14.43
C LEU A 91 39.01 -7.94 -13.25
N PRO A 92 39.89 -7.11 -12.65
CA PRO A 92 40.49 -7.40 -11.36
C PRO A 92 39.43 -7.35 -10.25
N TRP A 93 39.76 -7.94 -9.10
CA TRP A 93 38.84 -7.94 -7.96
C TRP A 93 38.64 -6.55 -7.35
N LEU A 94 39.74 -5.83 -7.11
CA LEU A 94 39.73 -4.55 -6.41
C LEU A 94 39.84 -3.36 -7.37
N PRO A 95 39.24 -2.21 -7.02
CA PRO A 95 39.45 -0.96 -7.75
C PRO A 95 40.94 -0.58 -7.80
N PRO A 96 41.37 0.16 -8.85
CA PRO A 96 42.74 0.68 -8.88
C PRO A 96 42.98 1.57 -7.66
N LYS A 97 44.24 1.64 -7.19
CA LYS A 97 44.68 2.42 -6.02
C LYS A 97 44.62 3.93 -6.28
N LYS A 98 43.42 4.44 -6.54
CA LYS A 98 43.07 5.85 -6.76
C LYS A 98 41.85 6.16 -5.89
N VAL A 99 41.76 7.39 -5.42
CA VAL A 99 40.68 7.81 -4.49
C VAL A 99 39.29 7.67 -5.13
N LYS A 100 39.08 8.18 -6.35
CA LYS A 100 37.74 8.23 -6.97
C LYS A 100 37.06 6.85 -7.11
N PRO A 101 37.70 5.79 -7.62
CA PRO A 101 37.08 4.46 -7.71
C PRO A 101 36.76 3.84 -6.35
N TRP A 102 37.60 4.06 -5.34
CA TRP A 102 37.32 3.60 -3.98
C TRP A 102 36.17 4.37 -3.33
N LEU A 103 36.11 5.69 -3.51
CA LEU A 103 34.98 6.50 -3.04
C LEU A 103 33.66 6.05 -3.69
N ALA A 104 33.64 5.83 -5.01
CA ALA A 104 32.44 5.33 -5.70
C ALA A 104 32.03 3.93 -5.20
N THR A 105 33.01 3.05 -4.92
CA THR A 105 32.76 1.72 -4.35
C THR A 105 32.17 1.81 -2.95
N LEU A 106 32.71 2.69 -2.11
CA LEU A 106 32.19 2.96 -0.77
C LEU A 106 30.74 3.46 -0.83
N LEU A 107 30.46 4.48 -1.65
CA LEU A 107 29.12 5.08 -1.75
C LEU A 107 28.07 4.06 -2.20
N VAL A 108 28.38 3.25 -3.23
CA VAL A 108 27.47 2.19 -3.67
C VAL A 108 27.33 1.09 -2.62
N GLY A 109 28.42 0.76 -1.90
CA GLY A 109 28.37 -0.16 -0.77
C GLY A 109 27.45 0.32 0.34
N LEU A 110 27.50 1.62 0.69
CA LEU A 110 26.62 2.21 1.69
C LEU A 110 25.15 2.18 1.25
N LEU A 111 24.86 2.46 -0.03
CA LEU A 111 23.51 2.31 -0.58
C LEU A 111 23.04 0.85 -0.53
N ALA A 112 23.89 -0.10 -0.92
CA ALA A 112 23.57 -1.53 -0.85
C ALA A 112 23.23 -1.96 0.58
N VAL A 113 24.04 -1.53 1.56
CA VAL A 113 23.80 -1.79 2.99
C VAL A 113 22.48 -1.18 3.43
N TYR A 114 22.23 0.11 3.16
CA TYR A 114 21.00 0.78 3.54
C TYR A 114 19.75 0.00 3.10
N PHE A 115 19.64 -0.31 1.79
CA PHE A 115 18.49 -1.05 1.26
C PHE A 115 18.44 -2.50 1.74
N LEU A 116 19.57 -3.17 1.93
CA LEU A 116 19.58 -4.53 2.44
C LEU A 116 19.10 -4.58 3.90
N THR A 117 19.55 -3.63 4.72
CA THR A 117 19.20 -3.55 6.14
C THR A 117 17.79 -3.03 6.39
N SER A 118 17.14 -2.38 5.43
CA SER A 118 15.74 -1.95 5.56
C SER A 118 14.73 -3.09 5.34
N ILE A 119 15.10 -4.13 4.59
CA ILE A 119 14.19 -5.25 4.24
C ILE A 119 13.59 -5.93 5.49
N PRO A 120 14.36 -6.31 6.54
CA PRO A 120 13.77 -6.94 7.72
C PRO A 120 12.69 -6.09 8.39
N TYR A 121 12.89 -4.78 8.44
CA TYR A 121 11.91 -3.85 8.97
C TYR A 121 10.67 -3.76 8.05
N LEU A 122 10.84 -3.72 6.72
CA LEU A 122 9.69 -3.77 5.79
C LEU A 122 8.90 -5.09 5.92
N VAL A 123 9.58 -6.21 6.08
CA VAL A 123 8.96 -7.53 6.28
C VAL A 123 8.27 -7.65 7.63
N SER A 124 8.77 -6.97 8.67
CA SER A 124 8.14 -6.95 9.99
C SER A 124 6.74 -6.35 9.98
N ALA A 125 6.35 -5.66 8.90
CA ALA A 125 4.99 -5.17 8.70
C ALA A 125 3.95 -6.29 8.69
N GLY A 126 4.35 -7.54 8.41
CA GLY A 126 3.46 -8.70 8.49
C GLY A 126 3.18 -9.16 9.93
N SER A 127 3.75 -8.50 10.94
CA SER A 127 3.56 -8.81 12.35
C SER A 127 2.53 -7.86 12.99
N HIS A 128 1.81 -8.36 13.99
CA HIS A 128 0.86 -7.60 14.79
C HIS A 128 0.94 -8.03 16.27
N ASP A 129 0.19 -7.34 17.14
CA ASP A 129 0.17 -7.53 18.60
C ASP A 129 -0.37 -8.89 19.11
N GLY A 130 -0.58 -9.86 18.23
CA GLY A 130 -1.05 -11.22 18.56
C GLY A 130 -2.52 -11.32 18.97
N ARG A 131 -3.22 -10.21 19.19
CA ARG A 131 -4.66 -10.17 19.51
C ARG A 131 -5.46 -9.68 18.31
N THR A 132 -5.58 -10.57 17.32
CA THR A 132 -6.34 -10.31 16.09
C THR A 132 -7.76 -10.86 16.19
N THR A 133 -8.68 -10.22 15.47
CA THR A 133 -10.04 -10.72 15.25
C THR A 133 -10.21 -11.08 13.78
N GLU A 134 -10.71 -12.28 13.53
CA GLU A 134 -11.07 -12.73 12.19
C GLU A 134 -12.39 -12.06 11.79
N LEU A 135 -12.37 -11.40 10.63
CA LEU A 135 -13.53 -10.75 10.04
C LEU A 135 -13.85 -11.36 8.68
N THR A 136 -15.12 -11.28 8.29
CA THR A 136 -15.54 -11.59 6.93
C THR A 136 -15.07 -10.48 5.99
N TRP A 137 -14.63 -10.86 4.80
CA TRP A 137 -14.18 -9.91 3.78
C TRP A 137 -15.32 -8.93 3.41
N PRO A 138 -15.08 -7.60 3.45
CA PRO A 138 -16.16 -6.60 3.37
C PRO A 138 -16.51 -6.16 1.94
N LEU A 139 -16.07 -6.89 0.92
CA LEU A 139 -16.28 -6.56 -0.49
C LEU A 139 -16.75 -7.82 -1.26
N PRO A 140 -17.46 -7.68 -2.39
CA PRO A 140 -17.94 -8.81 -3.19
C PRO A 140 -16.80 -9.51 -3.94
N ASP A 141 -17.14 -10.47 -4.80
CA ASP A 141 -16.21 -11.12 -5.72
C ASP A 141 -15.44 -10.09 -6.56
N GLY A 142 -14.16 -10.34 -6.77
CA GLY A 142 -13.28 -9.43 -7.48
C GLY A 142 -11.81 -9.56 -7.08
N ASP A 143 -10.99 -8.74 -7.72
CA ASP A 143 -9.55 -8.67 -7.47
C ASP A 143 -9.20 -7.39 -6.71
N PHE A 144 -8.75 -7.52 -5.47
CA PHE A 144 -8.46 -6.39 -4.59
C PHE A 144 -6.99 -6.33 -4.21
N PHE A 145 -6.56 -5.13 -3.85
CA PHE A 145 -5.19 -4.82 -3.54
C PHE A 145 -5.12 -3.89 -2.34
N ILE A 146 -4.21 -4.20 -1.42
CA ILE A 146 -4.00 -3.40 -0.21
C ILE A 146 -2.99 -2.31 -0.53
N MET A 147 -3.47 -1.05 -0.57
CA MET A 147 -2.63 0.11 -0.85
C MET A 147 -1.91 0.61 0.40
N HIS A 148 -2.61 0.58 1.54
CA HIS A 148 -2.06 0.83 2.86
C HIS A 148 -2.53 -0.26 3.82
N GLY A 149 -1.62 -0.78 4.63
CA GLY A 149 -1.91 -1.83 5.58
C GLY A 149 -0.63 -2.46 6.12
N GLY A 150 -0.73 -3.17 7.24
CA GLY A 150 0.40 -3.78 7.94
C GLY A 150 0.75 -3.10 9.25
N GLY A 151 1.67 -3.71 9.99
CA GLY A 151 2.04 -3.36 11.37
C GLY A 151 3.27 -2.45 11.51
N ASN A 152 3.56 -1.60 10.51
CA ASN A 152 4.53 -0.51 10.67
C ASN A 152 4.26 0.66 9.71
N GLU A 153 4.91 1.80 9.97
CA GLU A 153 4.73 3.06 9.27
C GLU A 153 5.33 3.10 7.85
N ALA A 154 6.23 2.17 7.51
CA ALA A 154 6.82 2.13 6.17
C ALA A 154 5.83 1.66 5.10
N VAL A 155 4.89 0.79 5.47
CA VAL A 155 3.88 0.23 4.56
C VAL A 155 2.46 0.68 4.87
N ASN A 156 2.20 1.14 6.10
CA ASN A 156 0.90 1.61 6.53
C ASN A 156 0.98 3.07 6.98
N HIS A 157 0.32 3.98 6.26
CA HIS A 157 0.35 5.39 6.61
C HIS A 157 -0.44 5.69 7.90
N HIS A 158 -1.38 4.81 8.24
CA HIS A 158 -2.24 4.89 9.42
C HIS A 158 -1.55 4.46 10.71
N TYR A 159 -0.39 3.80 10.64
CA TYR A 159 0.23 3.10 11.78
C TYR A 159 0.45 3.99 13.02
N ASN A 160 0.76 5.26 12.79
CA ASN A 160 1.04 6.24 13.85
C ASN A 160 -0.22 6.88 14.46
N VAL A 161 -1.39 6.64 13.89
CA VAL A 161 -2.68 7.08 14.46
C VAL A 161 -3.21 5.92 15.33
N PRO A 162 -3.35 6.09 16.65
CA PRO A 162 -3.73 4.99 17.56
C PRO A 162 -4.95 4.19 17.11
N ALA A 163 -6.04 4.86 16.73
CA ALA A 163 -7.29 4.19 16.31
C ALA A 163 -7.13 3.42 15.01
N GLN A 164 -6.35 3.97 14.07
CA GLN A 164 -6.19 3.45 12.72
C GLN A 164 -4.92 2.61 12.54
N ARG A 165 -4.21 2.25 13.62
CA ARG A 165 -2.88 1.60 13.57
C ARG A 165 -2.78 0.41 12.60
N TYR A 166 -3.86 -0.36 12.48
CA TYR A 166 -3.96 -1.53 11.59
C TYR A 166 -5.01 -1.34 10.48
N GLY A 167 -5.35 -0.09 10.18
CA GLY A 167 -6.28 0.27 9.12
C GLY A 167 -5.77 -0.17 7.76
N LEU A 168 -6.71 -0.55 6.90
CA LEU A 168 -6.47 -0.97 5.53
C LEU A 168 -7.14 0.02 4.58
N ASP A 169 -6.40 0.43 3.56
CA ASP A 169 -6.98 1.07 2.37
C ASP A 169 -6.99 0.07 1.24
N ILE A 170 -8.18 -0.34 0.85
CA ILE A 170 -8.42 -1.40 -0.12
C ILE A 170 -8.86 -0.76 -1.43
N VAL A 171 -8.16 -1.08 -2.52
CA VAL A 171 -8.57 -0.73 -3.89
C VAL A 171 -8.90 -2.00 -4.67
N GLN A 172 -9.71 -1.89 -5.71
CA GLN A 172 -9.98 -2.96 -6.65
C GLN A 172 -9.07 -2.81 -7.87
N LEU A 173 -8.61 -3.91 -8.44
CA LEU A 173 -7.89 -3.96 -9.71
C LEU A 173 -8.87 -4.31 -10.83
N ASN A 174 -8.75 -3.62 -11.96
CA ASN A 174 -9.44 -4.00 -13.19
C ASN A 174 -8.74 -5.16 -13.91
N ASP A 175 -9.27 -5.58 -15.06
CA ASP A 175 -8.72 -6.68 -15.87
C ASP A 175 -7.27 -6.48 -16.32
N TYR A 176 -6.75 -5.25 -16.30
CA TYR A 176 -5.35 -4.92 -16.61
C TYR A 176 -4.45 -4.98 -15.37
N GLY A 177 -4.98 -5.33 -14.20
CA GLY A 177 -4.26 -5.40 -12.93
C GLY A 177 -3.90 -4.02 -12.36
N VAL A 178 -4.64 -2.96 -12.73
CA VAL A 178 -4.46 -1.60 -12.23
C VAL A 178 -5.75 -1.07 -11.60
N ARG A 179 -5.63 -0.15 -10.65
CA ARG A 179 -6.77 0.36 -9.88
C ARG A 179 -7.69 1.30 -10.65
N ALA A 180 -7.19 1.91 -11.73
CA ALA A 180 -7.94 2.92 -12.47
C ALA A 180 -7.57 2.96 -13.96
N ARG A 181 -8.46 3.52 -14.79
CA ARG A 181 -8.20 3.85 -16.20
C ARG A 181 -7.36 5.12 -16.30
N GLY A 182 -6.06 4.97 -16.00
CA GLY A 182 -5.08 6.06 -15.95
C GLY A 182 -4.33 6.08 -14.62
N LEU A 183 -3.26 6.87 -14.55
CA LEU A 183 -2.46 6.98 -13.32
C LEU A 183 -3.24 7.73 -12.22
N LEU A 184 -3.80 8.90 -12.54
CA LEU A 184 -4.60 9.74 -11.65
C LEU A 184 -5.75 10.39 -12.45
N PRO A 185 -6.74 9.61 -12.90
CA PRO A 185 -7.86 10.19 -13.64
C PRO A 185 -8.69 11.11 -12.73
N PRO A 186 -9.20 12.26 -13.23
CA PRO A 186 -9.98 13.20 -12.42
C PRO A 186 -11.43 12.74 -12.17
N THR A 187 -11.86 11.63 -12.78
CA THR A 187 -13.22 11.11 -12.69
C THR A 187 -13.28 9.86 -11.83
N LEU A 188 -14.23 9.80 -10.90
CA LEU A 188 -14.37 8.71 -9.94
C LEU A 188 -14.68 7.37 -10.62
N ASP A 189 -15.53 7.37 -11.66
CA ASP A 189 -15.89 6.17 -12.45
C ASP A 189 -14.70 5.54 -13.20
N ALA A 190 -13.54 6.20 -13.24
CA ALA A 190 -12.32 5.62 -13.79
C ALA A 190 -11.62 4.67 -12.81
N TYR A 191 -11.93 4.74 -11.51
CA TYR A 191 -11.40 3.85 -10.47
C TYR A 191 -12.27 2.61 -10.35
N ALA A 192 -11.66 1.43 -10.38
CA ALA A 192 -12.39 0.16 -10.43
C ALA A 192 -13.29 -0.05 -9.21
N ILE A 193 -12.84 0.39 -8.03
CA ILE A 193 -13.56 0.17 -6.77
C ILE A 193 -14.76 1.12 -6.58
N TYR A 194 -14.82 2.25 -7.29
CA TYR A 194 -15.88 3.22 -7.09
C TYR A 194 -17.26 2.58 -7.33
N ARG A 195 -18.21 2.82 -6.42
CA ARG A 195 -19.55 2.18 -6.38
C ARG A 195 -19.57 0.67 -6.13
N THR A 196 -18.45 0.08 -5.73
CA THR A 196 -18.45 -1.33 -5.31
C THR A 196 -19.27 -1.49 -4.03
N PRO A 197 -20.18 -2.48 -3.94
CA PRO A 197 -20.90 -2.76 -2.71
C PRO A 197 -19.97 -3.03 -1.53
N VAL A 198 -20.29 -2.47 -0.37
CA VAL A 198 -19.64 -2.76 0.90
C VAL A 198 -20.52 -3.71 1.70
N LEU A 199 -19.92 -4.77 2.20
CA LEU A 199 -20.56 -5.83 2.98
C LEU A 199 -20.18 -5.72 4.45
N ALA A 200 -21.09 -6.06 5.34
CA ALA A 200 -20.81 -6.11 6.78
C ALA A 200 -19.71 -7.18 7.06
N PRO A 201 -18.61 -6.82 7.74
CA PRO A 201 -17.51 -7.74 8.01
C PRO A 201 -17.79 -8.70 9.18
N CYS A 202 -18.88 -8.51 9.91
CA CYS A 202 -19.26 -9.35 11.04
C CYS A 202 -20.75 -9.20 11.34
N ASP A 203 -21.30 -10.16 12.09
CA ASP A 203 -22.59 -10.00 12.77
C ASP A 203 -22.43 -8.96 13.88
N GLY A 204 -23.30 -7.96 13.93
CA GLY A 204 -23.15 -6.89 14.90
C GLY A 204 -24.22 -5.81 14.82
N GLU A 205 -24.08 -4.78 15.65
CA GLU A 205 -24.97 -3.64 15.76
C GLU A 205 -24.31 -2.39 15.15
N VAL A 206 -25.05 -1.62 14.36
CA VAL A 206 -24.60 -0.33 13.83
C VAL A 206 -24.59 0.72 14.95
N LEU A 207 -23.41 1.28 15.26
CA LEU A 207 -23.27 2.26 16.35
C LEU A 207 -23.30 3.71 15.89
N ALA A 208 -22.73 3.99 14.72
CA ALA A 208 -22.67 5.32 14.13
C ALA A 208 -22.76 5.20 12.61
N ALA A 209 -23.38 6.19 11.98
CA ALA A 209 -23.55 6.26 10.54
C ALA A 209 -23.56 7.72 10.08
N ARG A 210 -22.93 7.99 8.94
CA ARG A 210 -22.97 9.27 8.22
C ARG A 210 -23.10 9.02 6.73
N ASN A 211 -24.00 9.75 6.06
CA ASN A 211 -24.41 9.45 4.67
C ASN A 211 -24.73 10.72 3.84
N ASP A 212 -24.37 11.91 4.35
CA ASP A 212 -24.79 13.23 3.83
C ASP A 212 -23.68 14.02 3.14
N LEU A 213 -22.43 13.53 3.16
CA LEU A 213 -21.32 14.23 2.53
C LEU A 213 -21.19 13.87 1.04
N PRO A 214 -20.95 14.85 0.16
CA PRO A 214 -20.70 14.58 -1.24
C PRO A 214 -19.30 14.00 -1.46
N ASP A 215 -19.15 13.23 -2.53
CA ASP A 215 -17.84 12.76 -2.98
C ASP A 215 -16.92 13.95 -3.31
N GLN A 216 -15.66 13.80 -2.91
CA GLN A 216 -14.60 14.69 -3.35
C GLN A 216 -14.10 14.28 -4.73
N LYS A 217 -13.52 15.22 -5.48
CA LYS A 217 -12.73 14.84 -6.66
C LYS A 217 -11.42 14.19 -6.21
N PRO A 218 -10.80 13.33 -7.03
CA PRO A 218 -9.47 12.81 -6.75
C PRO A 218 -8.49 13.95 -6.43
N MET A 219 -7.72 13.78 -5.36
CA MET A 219 -6.78 14.76 -4.80
C MET A 219 -7.39 16.01 -4.11
N GLU A 220 -8.70 16.17 -4.08
CA GLU A 220 -9.39 17.25 -3.33
C GLU A 220 -9.81 16.74 -1.93
N MET A 221 -8.85 16.57 -1.02
CA MET A 221 -9.10 16.00 0.31
C MET A 221 -9.88 16.95 1.26
N ASP A 222 -10.73 16.39 2.13
CA ASP A 222 -11.47 17.10 3.19
C ASP A 222 -10.98 16.69 4.61
N PRO A 223 -9.97 17.39 5.16
CA PRO A 223 -9.38 17.04 6.45
C PRO A 223 -10.29 17.32 7.65
N ASP A 224 -11.33 18.14 7.49
CA ASP A 224 -12.30 18.42 8.56
C ASP A 224 -13.28 17.25 8.73
N ASN A 225 -13.47 16.44 7.67
CA ASN A 225 -14.32 15.24 7.68
C ASN A 225 -13.50 13.98 7.38
N LEU A 226 -12.54 13.64 8.24
CA LEU A 226 -11.59 12.53 8.04
C LEU A 226 -12.19 11.22 7.55
N LEU A 227 -13.22 10.70 8.23
CA LEU A 227 -13.86 9.43 7.85
C LEU A 227 -14.83 9.57 6.67
N GLY A 228 -15.20 10.80 6.28
CA GLY A 228 -16.26 11.04 5.31
C GLY A 228 -17.61 10.46 5.74
N ASN A 229 -18.39 10.00 4.77
CA ASN A 229 -19.50 9.09 5.05
C ASN A 229 -18.93 7.77 5.52
N HIS A 230 -19.46 7.27 6.62
CA HIS A 230 -18.92 6.11 7.30
C HIS A 230 -20.02 5.37 8.03
N LEU A 231 -19.71 4.13 8.38
CA LEU A 231 -20.55 3.28 9.19
C LEU A 231 -19.67 2.53 10.20
N THR A 232 -20.16 2.38 11.43
CA THR A 232 -19.47 1.58 12.44
C THR A 232 -20.30 0.41 12.94
N ILE A 233 -19.68 -0.76 13.10
CA ILE A 233 -20.34 -2.00 13.54
C ILE A 233 -19.65 -2.49 14.81
N HIS A 234 -20.42 -2.72 15.86
CA HIS A 234 -19.91 -3.37 17.06
C HIS A 234 -20.01 -4.89 16.96
N CYS A 235 -18.88 -5.57 17.05
CA CYS A 235 -18.79 -7.03 17.07
C CYS A 235 -17.48 -7.48 17.74
N HIS A 236 -17.46 -8.65 18.39
CA HIS A 236 -16.26 -9.25 18.99
C HIS A 236 -15.48 -8.31 19.94
N ASP A 237 -16.18 -7.52 20.77
CA ASP A 237 -15.59 -6.49 21.64
C ASP A 237 -14.82 -5.39 20.89
N LEU A 238 -15.07 -5.22 19.59
CA LEU A 238 -14.49 -4.19 18.74
C LEU A 238 -15.58 -3.31 18.15
N THR A 239 -15.19 -2.10 17.74
CA THR A 239 -15.98 -1.26 16.83
C THR A 239 -15.23 -1.18 15.51
N ILE A 240 -15.80 -1.76 14.46
CA ILE A 240 -15.25 -1.76 13.10
C ILE A 240 -15.72 -0.51 12.39
N VAL A 241 -14.81 0.27 11.84
CA VAL A 241 -15.10 1.49 11.08
C VAL A 241 -14.92 1.21 9.60
N LEU A 242 -15.94 1.55 8.80
CA LEU A 242 -15.92 1.53 7.34
C LEU A 242 -16.12 2.96 6.85
N ALA A 243 -15.16 3.52 6.12
CA ALA A 243 -15.11 4.94 5.78
C ALA A 243 -15.02 5.21 4.27
N HIS A 244 -15.12 6.50 3.90
CA HIS A 244 -15.14 6.99 2.52
C HIS A 244 -16.29 6.44 1.68
N LEU A 245 -17.44 6.17 2.31
CA LEU A 245 -18.62 5.60 1.66
C LEU A 245 -19.30 6.62 0.73
N LEU A 246 -20.05 6.10 -0.25
CA LEU A 246 -20.76 6.92 -1.23
C LEU A 246 -22.02 7.55 -0.62
N GLU A 247 -22.22 8.84 -0.88
CA GLU A 247 -23.39 9.62 -0.47
C GLU A 247 -24.71 8.92 -0.82
N GLY A 248 -25.63 8.87 0.14
CA GLY A 248 -26.97 8.32 -0.07
C GLY A 248 -27.04 6.80 -0.26
N THR A 249 -25.96 6.04 -0.02
CA THR A 249 -25.94 4.59 -0.29
C THR A 249 -26.02 3.68 0.93
N LEU A 250 -25.91 4.22 2.15
CA LEU A 250 -26.10 3.42 3.36
C LEU A 250 -27.50 2.77 3.35
N ARG A 251 -27.54 1.47 3.67
CA ARG A 251 -28.73 0.62 3.61
C ARG A 251 -29.28 0.25 4.99
N VAL A 252 -28.68 0.81 6.03
CA VAL A 252 -28.95 0.53 7.44
C VAL A 252 -28.82 1.81 8.25
N ASP A 253 -29.52 1.84 9.37
CA ASP A 253 -29.55 2.96 10.31
C ASP A 253 -28.84 2.60 11.63
N VAL A 254 -28.53 3.61 12.44
CA VAL A 254 -27.99 3.41 13.79
C VAL A 254 -28.96 2.57 14.63
N GLY A 255 -28.44 1.54 15.28
CA GLY A 255 -29.21 0.57 16.08
C GLY A 255 -29.61 -0.69 15.31
N ASP A 256 -29.48 -0.70 13.98
CA ASP A 256 -29.75 -1.90 13.19
C ASP A 256 -28.76 -3.03 13.50
N HIS A 257 -29.25 -4.27 13.42
CA HIS A 257 -28.40 -5.45 13.47
C HIS A 257 -28.13 -5.96 12.07
N VAL A 258 -26.86 -6.14 11.75
CA VAL A 258 -26.39 -6.65 10.45
C VAL A 258 -25.81 -8.05 10.60
N ARG A 259 -25.86 -8.80 9.50
CA ARG A 259 -25.16 -10.10 9.38
C ARG A 259 -23.93 -9.97 8.51
N ALA A 260 -22.89 -10.73 8.81
CA ALA A 260 -21.70 -10.83 7.96
C ALA A 260 -22.10 -11.13 6.50
N GLY A 261 -21.52 -10.38 5.56
CA GLY A 261 -21.84 -10.46 4.13
C GLY A 261 -23.10 -9.68 3.70
N GLN A 262 -23.85 -9.06 4.62
CA GLN A 262 -24.99 -8.21 4.27
C GLN A 262 -24.51 -6.94 3.56
N PRO A 263 -25.07 -6.56 2.40
CA PRO A 263 -24.80 -5.27 1.77
C PRO A 263 -25.27 -4.11 2.65
N ILE A 264 -24.37 -3.17 2.93
CA ILE A 264 -24.61 -2.04 3.86
C ILE A 264 -24.36 -0.66 3.26
N ALA A 265 -23.52 -0.54 2.22
CA ALA A 265 -23.24 0.72 1.54
C ALA A 265 -22.56 0.46 0.17
N GLU A 266 -22.08 1.51 -0.48
CA GLU A 266 -21.17 1.43 -1.63
C GLU A 266 -19.91 2.28 -1.36
N VAL A 267 -18.79 1.90 -1.99
CA VAL A 267 -17.53 2.66 -1.90
C VAL A 267 -17.65 3.98 -2.65
N GLY A 268 -17.29 5.08 -1.97
CA GLY A 268 -17.26 6.43 -2.54
C GLY A 268 -15.86 7.02 -2.54
N ASN A 269 -15.81 8.34 -2.38
CA ASN A 269 -14.61 9.15 -2.22
C ASN A 269 -14.87 10.36 -1.31
N THR A 270 -15.62 10.17 -0.23
CA THR A 270 -15.98 11.23 0.72
C THR A 270 -14.93 11.41 1.81
N GLY A 271 -14.75 12.63 2.33
CA GLY A 271 -13.84 12.92 3.44
C GLY A 271 -12.37 13.08 3.05
N ASN A 272 -11.45 12.76 3.96
CA ASN A 272 -10.01 12.99 3.80
C ASN A 272 -9.32 11.88 2.97
N THR A 273 -9.75 11.72 1.73
CA THR A 273 -9.26 10.68 0.81
C THR A 273 -8.67 11.28 -0.47
N SER A 274 -7.59 10.66 -0.98
CA SER A 274 -6.95 11.09 -2.23
C SER A 274 -7.56 10.45 -3.48
N GLU A 275 -8.20 9.29 -3.35
CA GLU A 275 -8.82 8.53 -4.43
C GLU A 275 -9.81 7.48 -3.91
N PRO A 276 -10.79 7.00 -4.72
CA PRO A 276 -11.75 5.99 -4.30
C PRO A 276 -11.07 4.73 -3.73
N HIS A 277 -11.41 4.37 -2.50
CA HIS A 277 -10.99 3.16 -1.81
C HIS A 277 -11.93 2.86 -0.64
N LEU A 278 -11.96 1.61 -0.17
CA LEU A 278 -12.58 1.28 1.10
C LEU A 278 -11.52 1.39 2.20
N HIS A 279 -11.75 2.28 3.16
CA HIS A 279 -10.98 2.27 4.40
C HIS A 279 -11.70 1.42 5.45
N ILE A 280 -10.95 0.53 6.12
CA ILE A 280 -11.45 -0.26 7.24
C ILE A 280 -10.42 -0.33 8.37
N HIS A 281 -10.86 -0.10 9.60
CA HIS A 281 -10.05 -0.35 10.80
C HIS A 281 -10.93 -0.80 11.97
N ALA A 282 -10.31 -1.30 13.05
CA ALA A 282 -11.01 -1.74 14.25
C ALA A 282 -10.47 -1.04 15.49
N VAL A 283 -11.37 -0.60 16.37
CA VAL A 283 -11.06 0.00 17.67
C VAL A 283 -11.53 -0.92 18.80
N GLU A 284 -10.72 -1.09 19.84
CA GLU A 284 -11.10 -1.87 21.03
C GLU A 284 -12.29 -1.24 21.78
N GLY A 285 -13.29 -2.06 22.08
CA GLY A 285 -14.48 -1.69 22.84
C GLY A 285 -15.68 -1.28 21.97
N ARG A 286 -16.76 -0.90 22.66
CA ARG A 286 -17.97 -0.31 22.07
C ARG A 286 -17.81 1.21 22.06
N VAL A 287 -17.45 1.78 20.91
CA VAL A 287 -17.07 3.19 20.78
C VAL A 287 -18.04 3.92 19.84
N THR A 288 -18.61 5.02 20.31
CA THR A 288 -19.49 5.90 19.51
C THR A 288 -18.91 7.31 19.34
N ASP A 289 -17.91 7.68 20.15
CA ASP A 289 -17.28 8.99 20.08
C ASP A 289 -16.41 9.11 18.82
N HIS A 290 -16.59 10.20 18.08
CA HIS A 290 -15.91 10.39 16.80
C HIS A 290 -14.39 10.50 16.95
N ASP A 291 -13.88 11.17 17.98
CA ASP A 291 -12.44 11.34 18.18
C ASP A 291 -11.77 10.03 18.57
N GLU A 292 -12.45 9.21 19.38
CA GLU A 292 -11.99 7.86 19.72
C GLU A 292 -11.96 6.97 18.47
N LEU A 293 -12.98 7.04 17.60
CA LEU A 293 -13.01 6.30 16.33
C LEU A 293 -11.93 6.77 15.35
N ALA A 294 -11.74 8.08 15.19
CA ALA A 294 -10.84 8.61 14.18
C ALA A 294 -9.37 8.64 14.61
N PHE A 295 -9.08 8.82 15.91
CA PHE A 295 -7.71 9.14 16.35
C PHE A 295 -7.24 8.40 17.61
N LYS A 296 -8.01 8.48 18.70
CA LYS A 296 -7.49 8.21 20.06
C LYS A 296 -7.67 6.77 20.49
N GLY A 297 -8.68 6.10 19.95
CA GLY A 297 -9.05 4.74 20.31
C GLY A 297 -7.91 3.76 20.12
N LYS A 298 -7.96 2.63 20.83
CA LYS A 298 -6.91 1.62 20.70
C LYS A 298 -7.18 0.72 19.51
N GLY A 299 -6.47 0.96 18.40
CA GLY A 299 -6.56 0.17 17.18
C GLY A 299 -6.20 -1.30 17.39
N ARG A 300 -6.94 -2.20 16.72
CA ARG A 300 -6.76 -3.66 16.80
C ARG A 300 -6.58 -4.29 15.43
N SER A 301 -5.74 -5.33 15.41
CA SER A 301 -5.40 -6.04 14.18
C SER A 301 -6.58 -6.90 13.70
N MET A 302 -6.83 -6.89 12.40
CA MET A 302 -7.89 -7.67 11.76
C MET A 302 -7.28 -8.70 10.82
N THR A 303 -7.89 -9.87 10.75
CA THR A 303 -7.52 -10.93 9.81
C THR A 303 -8.69 -11.26 8.89
N PHE A 304 -8.37 -11.62 7.65
CA PHE A 304 -9.34 -12.04 6.65
C PHE A 304 -8.89 -13.36 6.03
N SER A 305 -9.70 -14.41 6.18
CA SER A 305 -9.31 -15.80 5.87
C SER A 305 -7.98 -16.19 6.54
N GLY A 306 -7.80 -15.80 7.81
CA GLY A 306 -6.59 -16.07 8.59
C GLY A 306 -5.35 -15.28 8.16
N ARG A 307 -5.47 -14.33 7.24
CA ARG A 307 -4.35 -13.49 6.78
C ARG A 307 -4.41 -12.11 7.43
N PHE A 308 -3.31 -11.70 8.04
CA PHE A 308 -3.09 -10.30 8.39
C PHE A 308 -2.57 -9.59 7.14
N LEU A 309 -3.38 -8.67 6.61
CA LEU A 309 -3.13 -8.06 5.32
C LEU A 309 -2.21 -6.83 5.46
N GLN A 310 -1.29 -6.71 4.52
CA GLN A 310 -0.35 -5.58 4.44
C GLN A 310 -0.31 -4.98 3.04
N ARG A 311 0.27 -3.78 2.90
CA ARG A 311 0.51 -3.20 1.57
C ARG A 311 1.11 -4.24 0.64
N ASN A 312 0.69 -4.22 -0.63
CA ASN A 312 1.10 -5.14 -1.68
C ASN A 312 0.47 -6.53 -1.67
N ASP A 313 -0.35 -6.84 -0.66
CA ASP A 313 -1.17 -8.04 -0.68
C ASP A 313 -2.28 -7.90 -1.72
N ARG A 314 -2.52 -9.02 -2.42
CA ARG A 314 -3.63 -9.22 -3.34
C ARG A 314 -4.65 -10.15 -2.69
N VAL A 315 -5.93 -9.85 -2.90
CA VAL A 315 -7.06 -10.62 -2.41
C VAL A 315 -7.98 -10.88 -3.61
N ASP A 316 -7.94 -12.11 -4.13
CA ASP A 316 -8.77 -12.59 -5.24
C ASP A 316 -9.94 -13.37 -4.64
N VAL A 317 -11.14 -12.83 -4.75
CA VAL A 317 -12.39 -13.38 -4.21
C VAL A 317 -13.22 -13.91 -5.37
N ARG A 318 -13.62 -15.18 -5.29
CA ARG A 318 -14.29 -15.94 -6.35
C ARG A 318 -15.39 -16.83 -5.80
#